data_AF-A0A943U4X8-F1
#
_entry.id   AF-A0A943U4X8-F1
#
_cell.length_a   1.000
_cell.length_b   1.000
_cell.length_c   1.000
_cell.angle_alpha   90.00
_cell.angle_beta   90.00
_cell.angle_gamma   90.00
#
_symmetry.space_group_name_H-M   'P 1'
#
loop_
_entity.id
_entity.type
_entity.pdbx_description
1 polymer ?
#
loop_
_entity_poly.entity_id
_entity_poly.type
_entity_poly.pdbx_seq_one_letter_code
_entity_poly.pdbx_strand_id
1 'polypeptide(L)'
;MSFDIIKHRTWWFILSSVLVLASLISIFINGFNFGIDYTGGTILDMQFNKAVSVSEVRQVIDQSNMDLGNTVIQLTGVTDQDSSTDVMLRMRNLSSDETKAVSEKLSTSLGGAEIKRTESVGAVIGSEVTKNAVTSLAVAFIALAAYISFRFEYKIAISALISIVHDLIMVLGVFSFFHLEIDATFLAAILTVVGYSMNEAVVIFDRVRENTRTHRRTDSYEKLAHDSISQSIHRSIYTLSTVLFACGALHFFGGESTKNFSLVMLIGFISGAYSSICVDTSIWVVWKNHTSNRRGLKSSDDESEEDEEAAETQKG
;
A
#
# COMPACT_ATOMS: atom_id res chain seq x y z
N MET A 1 -13.34 -14.10 -22.82
CA MET A 1 -11.90 -14.46 -22.96
C MET A 1 -11.48 -15.16 -21.70
N SER A 2 -11.13 -16.45 -21.73
CA SER A 2 -10.62 -17.15 -20.54
C SER A 2 -9.11 -16.91 -20.43
N PHE A 3 -8.69 -15.96 -19.60
CA PHE A 3 -7.28 -15.85 -19.22
C PHE A 3 -6.95 -16.96 -18.24
N ASP A 4 -6.06 -17.86 -18.64
CA ASP A 4 -5.70 -19.02 -17.82
C ASP A 4 -4.59 -18.66 -16.83
N ILE A 5 -4.98 -17.92 -15.80
CA ILE A 5 -4.08 -17.31 -14.79
C ILE A 5 -3.32 -18.39 -14.02
N ILE A 6 -4.00 -19.47 -13.64
CA ILE A 6 -3.43 -20.57 -12.84
C ILE A 6 -2.42 -21.42 -13.63
N LYS A 7 -2.60 -21.52 -14.95
CA LYS A 7 -1.64 -22.20 -15.84
C LYS A 7 -0.27 -21.52 -15.83
N HIS A 8 -0.24 -20.20 -15.68
CA HIS A 8 0.99 -19.39 -15.70
C HIS A 8 1.48 -18.99 -14.30
N ARG A 9 1.02 -19.66 -13.24
CA ARG A 9 1.36 -19.36 -11.83
C ARG A 9 2.86 -19.20 -11.54
N THR A 10 3.71 -19.98 -12.20
CA THR A 10 5.17 -19.88 -12.03
C THR A 10 5.71 -18.54 -12.52
N TRP A 11 5.17 -18.00 -13.61
CA TRP A 11 5.55 -16.70 -14.12
C TRP A 11 5.12 -15.57 -13.17
N TRP A 12 3.89 -15.64 -12.64
CA TRP A 12 3.39 -14.69 -11.64
C TRP A 12 4.22 -14.71 -10.35
N PHE A 13 4.61 -15.90 -9.87
CA PHE A 13 5.51 -16.01 -8.73
C PHE A 13 6.88 -15.43 -9.00
N ILE A 14 7.49 -15.71 -10.16
CA ILE A 14 8.78 -15.13 -10.52
C ILE A 14 8.68 -13.62 -10.58
N LEU A 15 7.66 -13.06 -11.24
CA LEU A 15 7.45 -11.62 -11.33
C LEU A 15 7.30 -11.00 -9.95
N SER A 16 6.42 -11.53 -9.10
CA SER A 16 6.22 -11.06 -7.73
C SER A 16 7.48 -11.16 -6.89
N SER A 17 8.21 -12.27 -6.96
CA SER A 17 9.46 -12.43 -6.21
C SER A 17 10.53 -11.45 -6.68
N VAL A 18 10.67 -11.22 -7.98
CA VAL A 18 11.61 -10.23 -8.51
C VAL A 18 11.24 -8.81 -8.06
N LEU A 19 9.97 -8.45 -8.12
CA LEU A 19 9.50 -7.14 -7.69
C LEU A 19 9.68 -6.94 -6.18
N VAL A 20 9.34 -7.93 -5.35
CA VAL A 20 9.59 -7.90 -3.91
C VAL A 20 11.08 -7.77 -3.61
N LEU A 21 11.94 -8.52 -4.28
CA LEU A 21 13.39 -8.41 -4.10
C LEU A 21 13.91 -7.03 -4.50
N ALA A 22 13.46 -6.49 -5.64
CA ALA A 22 13.83 -5.14 -6.07
C ALA A 22 13.38 -4.07 -5.06
N SER A 23 12.15 -4.19 -4.55
CA SER A 23 11.61 -3.32 -3.50
C SER A 23 12.44 -3.40 -2.21
N LEU A 24 12.77 -4.60 -1.75
CA LEU A 24 13.60 -4.80 -0.56
C LEU A 24 15.00 -4.22 -0.75
N ILE A 25 15.64 -4.48 -1.90
CA ILE A 25 16.96 -3.91 -2.23
C ILE A 25 16.91 -2.38 -2.20
N SER A 26 15.88 -1.78 -2.80
CA SER A 26 15.69 -0.34 -2.74
C SER A 26 15.56 0.15 -1.29
N ILE A 27 14.72 -0.49 -0.48
CA ILE A 27 14.50 -0.10 0.91
C ILE A 27 15.80 -0.15 1.73
N PHE A 28 16.64 -1.18 1.53
CA PHE A 28 17.90 -1.30 2.26
C PHE A 28 19.00 -0.35 1.78
N ILE A 29 19.03 0.00 0.49
CA ILE A 29 20.07 0.86 -0.08
C ILE A 29 19.69 2.35 0.04
N ASN A 30 18.49 2.71 -0.39
CA ASN A 30 18.04 4.11 -0.48
C ASN A 30 17.38 4.59 0.82
N GLY A 31 16.86 3.68 1.65
CA GLY A 31 16.05 4.04 2.81
C GLY A 31 14.74 4.71 2.41
N PHE A 32 14.19 5.51 3.34
CA PHE A 32 12.96 6.27 3.16
C PHE A 32 13.23 7.77 3.30
N ASN A 33 12.59 8.56 2.45
CA ASN A 33 12.55 10.00 2.58
C ASN A 33 11.37 10.37 3.51
N PHE A 34 11.65 10.60 4.78
CA PHE A 34 10.61 10.95 5.75
C PHE A 34 10.31 12.44 5.70
N GLY A 35 9.03 12.77 5.58
CA GLY A 35 8.55 14.14 5.60
C GLY A 35 8.65 14.78 6.99
N ILE A 36 8.37 16.07 7.00
CA ILE A 36 8.36 16.97 8.17
C ILE A 36 7.55 16.45 9.36
N ASP A 37 6.51 15.64 9.12
CA ASP A 37 5.72 15.04 10.19
C ASP A 37 6.55 14.08 11.05
N TYR A 38 7.56 13.42 10.48
CA TYR A 38 8.43 12.47 11.17
C TYR A 38 9.80 13.05 11.54
N THR A 39 10.28 14.05 10.79
CA THR A 39 11.60 14.68 11.03
C THR A 39 11.53 15.98 11.81
N GLY A 40 10.33 16.56 11.95
CA GLY A 40 10.17 17.97 12.33
C GLY A 40 10.51 18.90 11.17
N GLY A 41 10.31 20.20 11.40
CA GLY A 41 10.49 21.20 10.37
C GLY A 41 10.41 22.64 10.87
N THR A 42 10.43 23.57 9.93
CA THR A 42 10.28 25.01 10.20
C THR A 42 8.93 25.48 9.68
N ILE A 43 8.14 26.10 10.57
CA ILE A 43 6.94 26.86 10.21
C ILE A 43 7.33 28.33 10.07
N LEU A 44 7.05 28.90 8.91
CA LEU A 44 7.26 30.30 8.60
C LEU A 44 5.91 30.94 8.27
N ASP A 45 5.43 31.82 9.15
CA ASP A 45 4.24 32.62 8.91
C ASP A 45 4.66 33.97 8.34
N MET A 46 4.16 34.29 7.14
CA MET A 46 4.44 35.54 6.44
C MET A 46 3.14 36.30 6.17
N GLN A 47 3.19 37.62 6.33
CA GLN A 47 2.15 38.54 5.88
C GLN A 47 2.64 39.31 4.66
N PHE A 48 2.00 39.10 3.52
CA PHE A 48 2.26 39.80 2.28
C PHE A 48 1.47 41.11 2.21
N ASN A 49 2.06 42.11 1.56
CA ASN A 49 1.41 43.41 1.35
C ASN A 49 0.24 43.35 0.37
N LYS A 50 0.19 42.31 -0.48
CA LYS A 50 -0.91 42.00 -1.39
C LYS A 50 -1.40 40.58 -1.15
N ALA A 51 -2.66 40.30 -1.49
CA ALA A 51 -3.16 38.94 -1.47
C ALA A 51 -2.39 38.08 -2.49
N VAL A 52 -1.92 36.92 -2.04
CA VAL A 52 -1.19 35.95 -2.86
C VAL A 52 -1.90 34.60 -2.84
N SER A 53 -1.80 33.89 -3.95
CA SER A 53 -2.30 32.52 -4.07
C SER A 53 -1.22 31.50 -3.70
N VAL A 54 -1.66 30.29 -3.35
CA VAL A 54 -0.77 29.14 -3.13
C VAL A 54 0.11 28.87 -4.36
N SER A 55 -0.43 29.07 -5.56
CA SER A 55 0.28 28.84 -6.82
C SER A 55 1.43 29.81 -7.06
N GLU A 56 1.23 31.10 -6.75
CA GLU A 56 2.28 32.13 -6.87
C GLU A 56 3.42 31.88 -5.88
N VAL A 57 3.09 31.56 -4.62
CA VAL A 57 4.09 31.23 -3.59
C VAL A 57 4.89 30.00 -3.99
N ARG A 58 4.22 28.94 -4.47
CA ARG A 58 4.87 27.72 -4.95
C ARG A 58 5.79 27.99 -6.13
N GLN A 59 5.36 28.77 -7.11
CA GLN A 59 6.17 29.11 -8.28
C GLN A 59 7.49 29.82 -7.89
N VAL A 60 7.45 30.71 -6.90
CA VAL A 60 8.66 31.40 -6.42
C VAL A 60 9.60 30.43 -5.71
N ILE A 61 9.07 29.50 -4.93
CA ILE A 61 9.84 28.46 -4.25
C ILE A 61 10.51 27.53 -5.27
N ASP A 62 9.76 27.03 -6.25
CA ASP A 62 10.28 26.13 -7.29
C ASP A 62 11.38 26.80 -8.13
N GLN A 63 11.27 28.12 -8.38
CA GLN A 63 12.28 28.90 -9.09
C GLN A 63 13.48 29.27 -8.24
N SER A 64 13.40 29.14 -6.92
CA SER A 64 14.46 29.56 -6.00
C SER A 64 15.67 28.60 -6.00
N ASN A 65 15.54 27.40 -6.58
CA ASN A 65 16.52 26.31 -6.51
C ASN A 65 16.94 25.97 -5.06
N MET A 66 16.16 26.37 -4.06
CA MET A 66 16.38 25.99 -2.68
C MET A 66 15.75 24.62 -2.45
N ASP A 67 16.52 23.66 -1.95
CA ASP A 67 15.98 22.40 -1.49
C ASP A 67 15.24 22.64 -0.16
N LEU A 68 13.93 22.86 -0.21
CA LEU A 68 13.09 23.11 0.98
C LEU A 68 12.29 21.87 1.40
N GLY A 69 12.51 20.72 0.75
CA GLY A 69 11.64 19.55 0.84
C GLY A 69 10.24 19.84 0.29
N ASN A 70 9.29 18.95 0.58
CA ASN A 70 7.90 19.15 0.17
C ASN A 70 7.26 20.26 1.02
N THR A 71 7.18 21.46 0.43
CA THR A 71 6.69 22.63 1.16
C THR A 71 5.17 22.64 1.18
N VAL A 72 4.59 22.56 2.37
CA VAL A 72 3.15 22.71 2.56
C VAL A 72 2.84 24.19 2.73
N ILE A 73 2.08 24.73 1.78
CA ILE A 73 1.67 26.13 1.75
C ILE A 73 0.19 26.19 2.13
N GLN A 74 -0.12 26.95 3.18
CA GLN A 74 -1.48 27.14 3.67
C GLN A 74 -1.78 28.63 3.76
N LEU A 75 -2.90 29.06 3.17
CA LEU A 75 -3.40 30.41 3.33
C LEU A 75 -4.06 30.53 4.71
N THR A 76 -3.60 31.48 5.51
CA THR A 76 -4.13 31.79 6.83
C THR A 76 -4.86 33.11 6.71
N GLY A 77 -6.09 33.23 7.21
CA GLY A 77 -6.93 34.40 6.89
C GLY A 77 -7.56 34.32 5.50
N VAL A 78 -8.82 34.75 5.39
CA VAL A 78 -9.60 34.66 4.15
C VAL A 78 -9.90 36.09 3.73
N THR A 79 -9.26 36.57 2.66
CA THR A 79 -9.67 37.79 1.96
C THR A 79 -10.49 37.44 0.71
N ASP A 80 -10.19 36.30 0.07
CA ASP A 80 -10.94 35.70 -1.04
C ASP A 80 -10.79 34.16 -1.06
N GLN A 81 -11.60 33.42 -1.83
CA GLN A 81 -11.60 31.94 -1.82
C GLN A 81 -10.23 31.29 -2.13
N ASP A 82 -9.39 31.94 -2.94
CA ASP A 82 -8.11 31.37 -3.42
C ASP A 82 -6.87 32.24 -3.13
N SER A 83 -7.01 33.34 -2.37
CA SER A 83 -5.89 34.23 -2.04
C SER A 83 -5.98 34.80 -0.63
N SER A 84 -4.82 34.98 0.01
CA SER A 84 -4.70 35.61 1.33
C SER A 84 -3.45 36.45 1.44
N THR A 85 -3.48 37.43 2.33
CA THR A 85 -2.28 38.16 2.75
C THR A 85 -1.46 37.35 3.75
N ASP A 86 -2.06 36.48 4.58
CA ASP A 86 -1.28 35.64 5.49
C ASP A 86 -1.08 34.24 4.92
N VAL A 87 0.16 33.78 4.94
CA VAL A 87 0.55 32.48 4.41
C VAL A 87 1.44 31.79 5.44
N MET A 88 1.07 30.56 5.79
CA MET A 88 1.89 29.65 6.55
C MET A 88 2.62 28.71 5.59
N LEU A 89 3.95 28.70 5.70
CA LEU A 89 4.81 27.76 5.00
C LEU A 89 5.34 26.74 6.01
N ARG A 90 5.18 25.45 5.71
CA ARG A 90 5.80 24.37 6.48
C ARG A 90 6.83 23.66 5.59
N MET A 91 8.09 23.69 6.03
CA MET A 91 9.25 23.22 5.28
C MET A 91 10.06 22.25 6.14
N ARG A 92 11.08 21.61 5.56
CA ARG A 92 12.11 20.90 6.33
C ARG A 92 12.75 21.82 7.37
N ASN A 93 13.51 21.24 8.30
CA ASN A 93 14.28 22.05 9.24
C ASN A 93 15.25 22.96 8.47
N LEU A 94 15.06 24.27 8.62
CA LEU A 94 15.91 25.31 8.05
C LEU A 94 16.73 25.97 9.16
N SER A 95 17.96 26.32 8.83
CA SER A 95 18.76 27.24 9.64
C SER A 95 18.15 28.65 9.64
N SER A 96 18.59 29.50 10.57
CA SER A 96 18.18 30.91 10.64
C SER A 96 18.50 31.65 9.34
N ASP A 97 19.65 31.35 8.73
CA ASP A 97 20.09 31.99 7.49
C ASP A 97 19.29 31.50 6.27
N GLU A 98 19.00 30.19 6.18
CA GLU A 98 18.10 29.66 5.15
C GLU A 98 16.68 30.24 5.26
N THR A 99 16.14 30.35 6.48
CA THR A 99 14.81 30.91 6.70
C THR A 99 14.73 32.37 6.26
N LYS A 100 15.79 33.16 6.52
CA LYS A 100 15.89 34.54 6.03
C LYS A 100 16.00 34.61 4.51
N ALA A 101 16.80 33.73 3.90
CA ALA A 101 16.95 33.69 2.45
C ALA A 101 15.60 33.39 1.76
N VAL A 102 14.83 32.44 2.30
CA VAL A 102 13.48 32.10 1.81
C VAL A 102 12.54 33.30 1.95
N SER A 103 12.49 33.94 3.12
CA SER A 103 11.57 35.05 3.37
C SER A 103 11.91 36.28 2.53
N GLU A 104 13.20 36.62 2.35
CA GLU A 104 13.63 37.71 1.47
C GLU A 104 13.29 37.44 0.01
N LYS A 105 13.46 36.20 -0.44
CA LYS A 105 13.14 35.81 -1.82
C LYS A 105 11.64 35.91 -2.11
N LEU A 106 10.81 35.42 -1.18
CA LEU A 106 9.35 35.52 -1.27
C LEU A 106 8.90 36.98 -1.20
N SER A 107 9.44 37.77 -0.27
CA SER A 107 9.14 39.20 -0.12
C SER A 107 9.48 39.97 -1.40
N THR A 108 10.67 39.77 -1.97
CA THR A 108 11.12 40.47 -3.19
C THR A 108 10.28 40.10 -4.41
N SER A 109 9.91 38.83 -4.55
CA SER A 109 9.20 38.33 -5.75
C SER A 109 7.69 38.62 -5.72
N LEU A 110 7.10 38.75 -4.53
CA LEU A 110 5.66 38.88 -4.34
C LEU A 110 5.22 40.26 -3.80
N GLY A 111 6.06 41.29 -3.93
CA GLY A 111 5.65 42.68 -3.66
C GLY A 111 5.71 43.12 -2.19
N GLY A 112 6.61 42.49 -1.42
CA GLY A 112 6.87 42.80 -0.02
C GLY A 112 6.07 41.92 0.94
N ALA A 113 6.78 41.37 1.92
CA ALA A 113 6.23 40.56 2.98
C ALA A 113 7.01 40.74 4.29
N GLU A 114 6.31 40.60 5.41
CA GLU A 114 6.86 40.61 6.76
C GLU A 114 6.74 39.23 7.39
N ILE A 115 7.78 38.81 8.10
CA ILE A 115 7.73 37.58 8.91
C ILE A 115 6.93 37.88 10.16
N LYS A 116 5.76 37.24 10.31
CA LYS A 116 4.99 37.30 11.55
C LYS A 116 5.61 36.41 12.62
N ARG A 117 6.03 35.21 12.21
CA ARG A 117 6.49 34.19 13.14
C ARG A 117 7.36 33.17 12.43
N THR A 118 8.38 32.69 13.14
CA THR A 118 9.17 31.52 12.76
C THR A 118 9.19 30.58 13.95
N GLU A 119 8.72 29.36 13.74
CA GLU A 119 8.71 28.30 14.75
C GLU A 119 9.45 27.09 14.21
N SER A 120 10.31 26.49 15.03
CA SER A 120 10.82 25.14 14.79
C SER A 120 9.87 24.17 15.48
N VAL A 121 9.30 23.26 14.70
CA VAL A 121 8.44 22.20 15.20
C VAL A 121 9.19 20.89 15.20
N GLY A 122 9.11 20.17 16.31
CA GLY A 122 9.54 18.78 16.36
C GLY A 122 8.65 17.90 15.48
N ALA A 123 9.07 16.66 15.26
CA ALA A 123 8.26 15.66 14.59
C ALA A 123 6.87 15.56 15.26
N VAL A 124 5.82 15.78 14.47
CA VAL A 124 4.43 15.66 14.92
C VAL A 124 4.09 14.18 15.17
N ILE A 125 4.59 13.30 14.30
CA ILE A 125 4.57 11.86 14.47
C ILE A 125 5.85 11.43 15.18
N GLY A 126 5.78 11.42 16.50
CA GLY A 126 6.87 10.94 17.35
C GLY A 126 7.10 9.42 17.24
N SER A 127 8.21 8.97 17.82
CA SER A 127 8.56 7.54 17.93
C SER A 127 7.45 6.72 18.59
N GLU A 128 6.77 7.28 19.59
CA GLU A 128 5.65 6.63 20.29
C GLU A 128 4.43 6.46 19.38
N VAL A 129 4.07 7.48 18.60
CA VAL A 129 2.95 7.40 17.63
C VAL A 129 3.27 6.36 16.56
N THR A 130 4.50 6.36 16.04
CA THR A 130 4.96 5.37 15.06
C THR A 130 4.90 3.95 15.62
N LYS A 131 5.38 3.74 16.86
CA LYS A 131 5.35 2.44 17.53
C LYS A 131 3.91 1.97 17.77
N ASN A 132 3.02 2.87 18.18
CA ASN A 132 1.61 2.57 18.36
C ASN A 132 0.95 2.22 17.02
N ALA A 133 1.25 2.95 15.94
CA ALA A 133 0.75 2.62 14.61
C ALA A 133 1.19 1.22 14.14
N VAL A 134 2.48 0.87 14.31
CA VAL A 134 2.99 -0.47 13.98
C VAL A 134 2.30 -1.55 14.83
N THR A 135 2.11 -1.28 16.12
CA THR A 135 1.43 -2.22 17.03
C THR A 135 -0.04 -2.38 16.64
N SER A 136 -0.76 -1.30 16.35
CA SER A 136 -2.14 -1.32 15.88
C SER A 136 -2.26 -2.05 14.54
N LEU A 137 -1.31 -1.87 13.62
CA LEU A 137 -1.27 -2.60 12.35
C LEU A 137 -1.08 -4.11 12.59
N ALA A 138 -0.17 -4.50 13.47
CA ALA A 138 0.02 -5.91 13.84
C ALA A 138 -1.24 -6.52 14.47
N VAL A 139 -1.90 -5.79 15.38
CA VAL A 139 -3.18 -6.21 15.97
C VAL A 139 -4.27 -6.34 14.89
N ALA A 140 -4.33 -5.40 13.95
CA ALA A 140 -5.26 -5.46 12.83
C ALA A 140 -5.02 -6.69 11.97
N PHE A 141 -3.76 -7.03 11.65
CA PHE A 141 -3.41 -8.25 10.93
C PHE A 141 -3.80 -9.53 11.67
N ILE A 142 -3.64 -9.58 12.99
CA ILE A 142 -4.08 -10.71 13.81
C ILE A 142 -5.60 -10.83 13.80
N ALA A 143 -6.32 -9.72 13.99
CA ALA A 143 -7.78 -9.70 13.93
C ALA A 143 -8.30 -10.12 12.55
N LEU A 144 -7.63 -9.69 11.48
CA LEU A 144 -7.89 -10.07 10.10
C LEU A 144 -7.72 -11.59 9.90
N ALA A 145 -6.58 -12.13 10.32
CA ALA A 145 -6.28 -13.55 10.22
C ALA A 145 -7.29 -14.39 11.01
N ALA A 146 -7.68 -13.94 12.20
CA ALA A 146 -8.70 -14.59 13.02
C ALA A 146 -10.08 -14.56 12.34
N TYR A 147 -10.50 -13.41 11.83
CA TYR A 147 -11.77 -13.27 11.11
C TYR A 147 -11.83 -14.16 9.87
N ILE A 148 -10.81 -14.11 9.01
CA ILE A 148 -10.76 -14.93 7.79
C ILE A 148 -10.68 -16.42 8.15
N SER A 149 -9.90 -16.80 9.16
CA SER A 149 -9.81 -18.20 9.60
C SER A 149 -11.13 -18.73 10.16
N PHE A 150 -11.91 -17.90 10.84
CA PHE A 150 -13.23 -18.27 11.35
C PHE A 150 -14.29 -18.34 10.24
N ARG A 151 -14.30 -17.37 9.32
CA ARG A 151 -15.29 -17.25 8.24
C ARG A 151 -15.01 -18.19 7.06
N PHE A 152 -13.74 -18.57 6.86
CA PHE A 152 -13.22 -19.39 5.77
C PHE A 152 -12.33 -20.53 6.32
N GLU A 153 -11.27 -20.91 5.58
CA GLU A 153 -10.26 -21.86 6.04
C GLU A 153 -8.97 -21.11 6.41
N TYR A 154 -8.23 -21.59 7.41
CA TYR A 154 -6.96 -20.96 7.83
C TYR A 154 -5.94 -20.81 6.69
N LYS A 155 -5.96 -21.70 5.69
CA LYS A 155 -5.08 -21.63 4.51
C LYS A 155 -5.38 -20.42 3.63
N ILE A 156 -6.65 -20.04 3.54
CA ILE A 156 -7.09 -18.83 2.84
C ILE A 156 -6.57 -17.59 3.59
N ALA A 157 -6.71 -17.59 4.93
CA ALA A 157 -6.21 -16.50 5.77
C ALA A 157 -4.71 -16.26 5.60
N ILE A 158 -3.90 -17.32 5.59
CA ILE A 158 -2.45 -17.19 5.43
C ILE A 158 -2.09 -16.73 4.01
N SER A 159 -2.78 -17.22 2.98
CA SER A 159 -2.53 -16.77 1.60
C SER A 159 -2.79 -15.27 1.47
N ALA A 160 -3.97 -14.81 1.89
CA ALA A 160 -4.36 -13.41 1.88
C ALA A 160 -3.39 -12.53 2.68
N LEU A 161 -2.93 -12.99 3.85
CA LEU A 161 -1.97 -12.25 4.66
C LEU A 161 -0.63 -12.07 3.94
N ILE A 162 -0.14 -13.10 3.24
CA ILE A 162 1.10 -13.02 2.46
C ILE A 162 0.95 -12.01 1.31
N SER A 163 -0.19 -11.98 0.61
CA SER A 163 -0.41 -11.01 -0.46
C SER A 163 -0.53 -9.58 0.03
N ILE A 164 -1.18 -9.34 1.17
CA ILE A 164 -1.24 -7.99 1.74
C ILE A 164 0.17 -7.52 2.11
N VAL A 165 1.01 -8.39 2.70
CA VAL A 165 2.41 -8.05 2.99
C VAL A 165 3.19 -7.76 1.70
N HIS A 166 2.98 -8.54 0.64
CA HIS A 166 3.53 -8.24 -0.68
C HIS A 166 3.12 -6.84 -1.15
N ASP A 167 1.84 -6.46 -1.06
CA ASP A 167 1.35 -5.15 -1.50
C ASP A 167 1.98 -3.99 -0.71
N LEU A 168 2.15 -4.17 0.61
CA LEU A 168 2.85 -3.18 1.44
C LEU A 168 4.30 -3.01 1.01
N ILE A 169 5.02 -4.11 0.74
CA ILE A 169 6.40 -4.07 0.25
C ILE A 169 6.47 -3.39 -1.11
N MET A 170 5.49 -3.63 -1.99
CA MET A 170 5.43 -2.98 -3.31
C MET A 170 5.30 -1.46 -3.19
N VAL A 171 4.37 -0.96 -2.37
CA VAL A 171 4.21 0.48 -2.15
C VAL A 171 5.48 1.09 -1.53
N LEU A 172 5.99 0.48 -0.46
CA LEU A 172 7.20 0.96 0.23
C LEU A 172 8.43 0.95 -0.69
N GLY A 173 8.58 -0.08 -1.52
CA GLY A 173 9.67 -0.21 -2.48
C GLY A 173 9.65 0.88 -3.53
N VAL A 174 8.47 1.21 -4.09
CA VAL A 174 8.35 2.31 -5.06
C VAL A 174 8.69 3.65 -4.42
N PHE A 175 8.21 3.90 -3.21
CA PHE A 175 8.52 5.15 -2.49
C PHE A 175 10.00 5.28 -2.14
N SER A 176 10.63 4.18 -1.74
CA SER A 176 12.08 4.14 -1.51
C SER A 176 12.87 4.34 -2.82
N PHE A 177 12.43 3.74 -3.92
CA PHE A 177 13.15 3.77 -5.19
C PHE A 177 13.18 5.16 -5.82
N PHE A 178 12.02 5.84 -5.83
CA PHE A 178 11.90 7.20 -6.35
C PHE A 178 12.21 8.28 -5.31
N HIS A 179 12.62 7.91 -4.10
CA HIS A 179 12.91 8.81 -3.00
C HIS A 179 11.73 9.76 -2.67
N LEU A 180 10.51 9.23 -2.78
CA LEU A 180 9.28 9.96 -2.53
C LEU A 180 9.06 10.13 -1.03
N GLU A 181 8.51 11.30 -0.67
CA GLU A 181 8.30 11.66 0.73
C GLU A 181 7.18 10.85 1.38
N ILE A 182 7.46 10.34 2.59
CA ILE A 182 6.52 9.66 3.49
C ILE A 182 6.09 10.64 4.59
N ASP A 183 4.85 11.10 4.53
CA ASP A 183 4.21 12.02 5.47
C ASP A 183 3.12 11.32 6.30
N ALA A 184 2.40 12.06 7.14
CA ALA A 184 1.30 11.48 7.92
C ALA A 184 0.20 10.87 7.03
N THR A 185 -0.04 11.45 5.85
CA THR A 185 -1.10 10.99 4.94
C THR A 185 -0.75 9.67 4.28
N PHE A 186 0.53 9.36 4.10
CA PHE A 186 1.02 8.07 3.63
C PHE A 186 0.50 6.91 4.47
N LEU A 187 0.54 7.01 5.81
CA LEU A 187 0.07 5.94 6.70
C LEU A 187 -1.43 5.68 6.54
N ALA A 188 -2.22 6.76 6.39
CA ALA A 188 -3.66 6.65 6.15
C ALA A 188 -3.96 5.98 4.79
N ALA A 189 -3.18 6.31 3.75
CA ALA A 189 -3.29 5.68 2.44
C ALA A 189 -2.94 4.19 2.49
N ILE A 190 -1.87 3.82 3.20
CA ILE A 190 -1.48 2.42 3.41
C ILE A 190 -2.60 1.62 4.10
N LEU A 191 -3.21 2.16 5.15
CA LEU A 191 -4.32 1.49 5.84
C LEU A 191 -5.52 1.26 4.90
N THR A 192 -5.77 2.23 4.01
CA THR A 192 -6.81 2.12 2.97
C THR A 192 -6.47 1.03 1.95
N VAL A 193 -5.22 0.95 1.50
CA VAL A 193 -4.71 -0.10 0.60
C VAL A 193 -4.87 -1.49 1.22
N VAL A 194 -4.53 -1.66 2.49
CA VAL A 194 -4.72 -2.93 3.22
C VAL A 194 -6.20 -3.33 3.23
N GLY A 195 -7.10 -2.39 3.55
CA GLY A 195 -8.53 -2.65 3.55
C GLY A 195 -9.08 -3.05 2.16
N TYR A 196 -8.59 -2.39 1.11
CA TYR A 196 -8.95 -2.71 -0.26
C TYR A 196 -8.42 -4.09 -0.70
N SER A 197 -7.14 -4.37 -0.48
CA SER A 197 -6.51 -5.65 -0.83
C SER A 197 -7.21 -6.82 -0.11
N MET A 198 -7.56 -6.65 1.17
CA MET A 198 -8.38 -7.62 1.89
C MET A 198 -9.75 -7.82 1.21
N ASN A 199 -10.45 -6.75 0.81
CA ASN A 199 -11.78 -6.86 0.21
C ASN A 199 -11.73 -7.72 -1.06
N GLU A 200 -10.78 -7.45 -1.95
CA GLU A 200 -10.59 -8.23 -3.18
C GLU A 200 -10.27 -9.70 -2.88
N ALA A 201 -9.35 -9.98 -1.94
CA ALA A 201 -9.04 -11.35 -1.52
C ALA A 201 -10.29 -12.09 -0.99
N VAL A 202 -11.09 -11.46 -0.12
CA VAL A 202 -12.31 -12.05 0.44
C VAL A 202 -13.33 -12.40 -0.64
N VAL A 203 -13.50 -11.54 -1.65
CA VAL A 203 -14.44 -11.78 -2.75
C VAL A 203 -14.03 -12.99 -3.58
N ILE A 204 -12.75 -13.09 -3.94
CA ILE A 204 -12.23 -14.22 -4.70
C ILE A 204 -12.34 -15.51 -3.88
N PHE A 205 -11.95 -15.47 -2.61
CA PHE A 205 -11.98 -16.65 -1.75
C PHE A 205 -13.37 -17.10 -1.32
N ASP A 206 -14.35 -16.20 -1.23
CA ASP A 206 -15.75 -16.59 -1.06
C ASP A 206 -16.25 -17.35 -2.29
N ARG A 207 -15.84 -16.94 -3.49
CA ARG A 207 -16.14 -17.68 -4.72
C ARG A 207 -15.42 -19.03 -4.80
N VAL A 208 -14.15 -19.10 -4.39
CA VAL A 208 -13.40 -20.38 -4.25
C VAL A 208 -14.12 -21.32 -3.29
N ARG A 209 -14.60 -20.81 -2.15
CA ARG A 209 -15.36 -21.59 -1.16
C ARG A 209 -16.70 -22.08 -1.71
N GLU A 210 -17.43 -21.24 -2.43
CA GLU A 210 -18.70 -21.61 -3.07
C GLU A 210 -18.50 -22.70 -4.12
N ASN A 211 -17.51 -22.52 -4.99
CA ASN A 211 -17.17 -23.49 -6.04
C ASN A 211 -16.68 -24.82 -5.45
N THR A 212 -16.00 -24.79 -4.29
CA THR A 212 -15.60 -26.03 -3.59
C THR A 212 -16.80 -26.91 -3.19
N ARG A 213 -17.99 -26.33 -3.03
CA ARG A 213 -19.22 -27.07 -2.70
C ARG A 213 -19.97 -27.61 -3.92
N THR A 214 -19.72 -27.03 -5.10
CA THR A 214 -20.49 -27.32 -6.33
C THR A 214 -19.67 -28.09 -7.37
N HIS A 215 -18.34 -28.01 -7.34
CA HIS A 215 -17.45 -28.79 -8.20
C HIS A 215 -17.41 -30.27 -7.83
N ARG A 216 -17.16 -31.12 -8.83
CA ARG A 216 -17.03 -32.57 -8.61
C ARG A 216 -15.74 -32.84 -7.85
N ARG A 217 -15.74 -33.86 -6.98
CA ARG A 217 -14.53 -34.29 -6.25
C ARG A 217 -13.33 -34.64 -7.15
N THR A 218 -13.56 -34.87 -8.43
CA THR A 218 -12.55 -35.18 -9.45
C THR A 218 -11.95 -33.96 -10.16
N ASP A 219 -12.50 -32.76 -9.97
CA ASP A 219 -11.96 -31.54 -10.56
C ASP A 219 -10.67 -31.12 -9.82
N SER A 220 -9.63 -30.72 -10.55
CA SER A 220 -8.38 -30.26 -9.92
C SER A 220 -8.55 -28.87 -9.30
N TYR A 221 -7.74 -28.58 -8.26
CA TYR A 221 -7.78 -27.28 -7.58
C TYR A 221 -7.44 -26.11 -8.51
N GLU A 222 -6.66 -26.35 -9.56
CA GLU A 222 -6.34 -25.37 -10.60
C GLU A 222 -7.58 -24.93 -11.37
N LYS A 223 -8.41 -25.89 -11.81
CA LYS A 223 -9.66 -25.61 -12.54
C LYS A 223 -10.64 -24.87 -11.64
N LEU A 224 -10.74 -25.30 -10.38
CA LEU A 224 -11.59 -24.64 -9.40
C LEU A 224 -11.17 -23.18 -9.14
N ALA A 225 -9.87 -22.92 -9.00
CA ALA A 225 -9.37 -21.56 -8.84
C ALA A 225 -9.61 -20.72 -10.11
N HIS A 226 -9.37 -21.28 -11.30
CA HIS A 226 -9.65 -20.63 -12.58
C HIS A 226 -11.13 -20.21 -12.70
N ASP A 227 -12.06 -21.13 -12.44
CA ASP A 227 -13.50 -20.87 -12.54
C ASP A 227 -13.93 -19.80 -11.54
N SER A 228 -13.36 -19.84 -10.32
CA SER A 228 -13.64 -18.86 -9.27
C SER A 228 -13.20 -17.46 -9.66
N ILE A 229 -11.97 -17.33 -10.18
CA ILE A 229 -11.45 -16.05 -10.68
C ILE A 229 -12.29 -15.56 -11.85
N SER A 230 -12.59 -16.41 -12.83
CA SER A 230 -13.38 -16.02 -14.01
C SER A 230 -14.78 -15.51 -13.65
N GLN A 231 -15.37 -16.00 -12.56
CA GLN A 231 -16.67 -15.56 -12.08
C GLN A 231 -16.61 -14.24 -11.31
N SER A 232 -15.51 -13.95 -10.60
CA SER A 232 -15.36 -12.70 -9.82
C SER A 232 -14.69 -11.55 -10.58
N ILE A 233 -13.96 -11.83 -11.67
CA ILE A 233 -13.07 -10.86 -12.32
C ILE A 233 -13.78 -9.60 -12.83
N HIS A 234 -15.02 -9.71 -13.32
CA HIS A 234 -15.77 -8.53 -13.79
C HIS A 234 -16.05 -7.56 -12.65
N ARG A 235 -16.44 -8.08 -11.49
CA ARG A 235 -16.65 -7.25 -10.29
C ARG A 235 -15.35 -6.60 -9.85
N SER A 236 -14.26 -7.36 -9.78
CA SER A 236 -12.93 -6.83 -9.41
C SER A 236 -12.48 -5.72 -10.37
N ILE A 237 -12.63 -5.91 -11.68
CA ILE A 237 -12.31 -4.89 -12.69
C ILE A 237 -13.15 -3.62 -12.49
N TYR A 238 -14.45 -3.74 -12.25
CA TYR A 238 -15.31 -2.56 -12.05
C TYR A 238 -14.98 -1.80 -10.77
N THR A 239 -14.75 -2.50 -9.66
CA THR A 239 -14.33 -1.88 -8.40
C THR A 239 -12.99 -1.19 -8.57
N LEU A 240 -11.98 -1.89 -9.13
CA LEU A 240 -10.65 -1.35 -9.37
C LEU A 240 -10.72 -0.12 -10.29
N SER A 241 -11.40 -0.21 -11.43
CA SER A 241 -11.48 0.89 -12.40
C SER A 241 -12.12 2.14 -11.80
N THR A 242 -13.17 1.97 -11.00
CA THR A 242 -13.86 3.10 -10.34
C THR A 242 -12.93 3.80 -9.35
N VAL A 243 -12.21 3.03 -8.54
CA VAL A 243 -11.30 3.59 -7.54
C VAL A 243 -10.05 4.19 -8.20
N LEU A 244 -9.47 3.52 -9.20
CA LEU A 244 -8.35 4.07 -9.97
C LEU A 244 -8.72 5.33 -10.73
N PHE A 245 -9.96 5.44 -11.22
CA PHE A 245 -10.44 6.68 -11.83
C PHE A 245 -10.46 7.83 -10.81
N ALA A 246 -11.00 7.60 -9.62
CA ALA A 246 -11.03 8.62 -8.56
C ALA A 246 -9.62 8.99 -8.07
N CYS A 247 -8.76 8.00 -7.81
CA CYS A 247 -7.37 8.23 -7.39
C CYS A 247 -6.54 8.88 -8.50
N GLY A 248 -6.77 8.51 -9.77
CA GLY A 248 -6.12 9.12 -10.92
C GLY A 248 -6.53 10.57 -11.09
N ALA A 249 -7.83 10.88 -10.95
CA ALA A 249 -8.29 12.26 -10.95
C ALA A 249 -7.64 13.07 -9.81
N LEU A 250 -7.57 12.51 -8.59
CA LEU A 250 -6.87 13.15 -7.48
C LEU A 250 -5.36 13.32 -7.75
N HIS A 251 -4.72 12.38 -8.45
CA HIS A 251 -3.29 12.45 -8.75
C HIS A 251 -2.95 13.51 -9.81
N PHE A 252 -3.78 13.65 -10.85
CA PHE A 252 -3.53 14.57 -11.96
C PHE A 252 -4.13 15.97 -11.72
N PHE A 253 -5.26 16.07 -11.04
CA PHE A 253 -5.97 17.33 -10.79
C PHE A 253 -5.91 17.79 -9.33
N GLY A 254 -5.41 16.96 -8.41
CA GLY A 254 -5.19 17.37 -7.03
C GLY A 254 -3.94 18.24 -6.85
N GLY A 255 -3.79 18.81 -5.65
CA GLY A 255 -2.61 19.57 -5.27
C GLY A 255 -1.41 18.67 -4.95
N GLU A 256 -0.21 19.25 -4.92
CA GLU A 256 1.02 18.52 -4.58
C GLU A 256 0.95 17.78 -3.24
N SER A 257 0.30 18.39 -2.24
CA SER A 257 0.07 17.77 -0.93
C SER A 257 -0.72 16.45 -0.98
N THR A 258 -1.54 16.25 -2.01
CA THR A 258 -2.33 15.01 -2.22
C THR A 258 -1.69 14.05 -3.21
N LYS A 259 -0.59 14.43 -3.84
CA LYS A 259 0.03 13.67 -4.94
C LYS A 259 0.65 12.37 -4.45
N ASN A 260 1.38 12.40 -3.35
CA ASN A 260 1.94 11.19 -2.73
C ASN A 260 0.83 10.30 -2.18
N PHE A 261 -0.16 10.87 -1.50
CA PHE A 261 -1.34 10.15 -1.02
C PHE A 261 -2.07 9.38 -2.13
N SER A 262 -2.38 10.05 -3.24
CA SER A 262 -3.04 9.41 -4.39
C SER A 262 -2.14 8.38 -5.08
N LEU A 263 -0.83 8.62 -5.14
CA LEU A 263 0.12 7.67 -5.72
C LEU A 263 0.22 6.38 -4.90
N VAL A 264 0.24 6.47 -3.57
CA VAL A 264 0.16 5.29 -2.68
C VAL A 264 -1.07 4.45 -3.02
N MET A 265 -2.24 5.10 -3.11
CA MET A 265 -3.49 4.41 -3.42
C MET A 265 -3.46 3.76 -4.81
N LEU A 266 -2.97 4.46 -5.84
CA LEU A 266 -2.86 3.92 -7.19
C LEU A 266 -1.98 2.65 -7.23
N ILE A 267 -0.77 2.73 -6.69
CA ILE A 267 0.16 1.60 -6.65
C ILE A 267 -0.43 0.46 -5.82
N GLY A 268 -0.97 0.79 -4.64
CA GLY A 268 -1.50 -0.19 -3.70
C GLY A 268 -2.73 -0.93 -4.23
N PHE A 269 -3.67 -0.23 -4.88
CA PHE A 269 -4.86 -0.88 -5.44
C PHE A 269 -4.53 -1.73 -6.67
N ILE A 270 -3.60 -1.28 -7.52
CA ILE A 270 -3.10 -2.10 -8.64
C ILE A 270 -2.41 -3.36 -8.11
N SER A 271 -1.50 -3.20 -7.13
CA SER A 271 -0.81 -4.33 -6.49
C SER A 271 -1.81 -5.28 -5.84
N GLY A 272 -2.78 -4.76 -5.09
CA GLY A 272 -3.79 -5.55 -4.39
C GLY A 272 -4.70 -6.36 -5.30
N ALA A 273 -5.17 -5.77 -6.40
CA ALA A 273 -5.94 -6.50 -7.39
C ALA A 273 -5.09 -7.59 -8.07
N TYR A 274 -3.85 -7.27 -8.42
CA TYR A 274 -2.91 -8.23 -8.98
C TYR A 274 -2.60 -9.39 -8.02
N SER A 275 -2.27 -9.09 -6.76
CA SER A 275 -1.85 -10.07 -5.75
C SER A 275 -3.02 -10.99 -5.37
N SER A 276 -4.22 -10.45 -5.16
CA SER A 276 -5.43 -11.21 -4.85
C SER A 276 -5.81 -12.19 -5.97
N ILE A 277 -5.63 -11.79 -7.24
CA ILE A 277 -5.97 -12.64 -8.38
C ILE A 277 -4.87 -13.66 -8.69
N CYS A 278 -3.60 -13.22 -8.71
CA CYS A 278 -2.50 -14.03 -9.25
C CYS A 278 -1.67 -14.72 -8.17
N VAL A 279 -1.40 -14.04 -7.05
CA VAL A 279 -0.53 -14.55 -5.98
C VAL A 279 -1.33 -15.39 -5.00
N ASP A 280 -2.41 -14.85 -4.44
CA ASP A 280 -3.26 -15.49 -3.43
C ASP A 280 -3.83 -16.83 -3.90
N THR A 281 -4.50 -16.83 -5.05
CA THR A 281 -5.12 -18.04 -5.60
C THR A 281 -4.07 -19.09 -5.94
N SER A 282 -2.91 -18.68 -6.46
CA SER A 282 -1.81 -19.59 -6.79
C SER A 282 -1.19 -20.20 -5.54
N ILE A 283 -0.97 -19.41 -4.46
CA ILE A 283 -0.48 -19.91 -3.18
C ILE A 283 -1.45 -20.95 -2.62
N TRP A 284 -2.75 -20.63 -2.65
CA TRP A 284 -3.79 -21.52 -2.17
C TRP A 284 -3.82 -22.85 -2.93
N VAL A 285 -3.76 -22.81 -4.27
CA VAL A 285 -3.73 -24.02 -5.11
C VAL A 285 -2.50 -24.89 -4.79
N VAL A 286 -1.31 -24.30 -4.74
CA VAL A 286 -0.07 -25.03 -4.43
C VAL A 286 -0.17 -25.70 -3.06
N TRP A 287 -0.71 -25.00 -2.07
CA TRP A 287 -0.84 -25.54 -0.72
C TRP A 287 -1.87 -26.66 -0.62
N LYS A 288 -3.03 -26.53 -1.29
CA LYS A 288 -4.03 -27.60 -1.35
C LYS A 288 -3.47 -28.85 -2.03
N ASN A 289 -2.80 -28.70 -3.17
CA ASN A 289 -2.15 -29.81 -3.89
C ASN A 289 -1.13 -30.54 -3.01
N HIS A 290 -0.23 -29.80 -2.34
CA HIS A 290 0.79 -30.40 -1.47
C HIS A 290 0.17 -31.15 -0.27
N THR A 291 -0.94 -30.62 0.28
CA THR A 291 -1.64 -31.31 1.38
C THR A 291 -2.37 -32.57 0.90
N SER A 292 -2.96 -32.54 -0.30
CA SER A 292 -3.66 -33.68 -0.88
C SER A 292 -2.70 -34.83 -1.21
N ASN A 293 -1.56 -34.53 -1.84
CA ASN A 293 -0.53 -35.53 -2.13
C ASN A 293 0.01 -36.19 -0.85
N ARG A 294 0.26 -35.42 0.22
CA ARG A 294 0.71 -35.99 1.51
C ARG A 294 -0.33 -36.89 2.16
N ARG A 295 -1.62 -36.62 1.97
CA ARG A 295 -2.70 -37.48 2.46
C ARG A 295 -2.83 -38.76 1.65
N GLY A 296 -2.69 -38.69 0.33
CA GLY A 296 -2.70 -39.86 -0.55
C GLY A 296 -1.51 -40.80 -0.33
N LEU A 297 -0.32 -40.23 -0.11
CA LEU A 297 0.88 -41.00 0.27
C LEU A 297 0.71 -41.67 1.63
N LYS A 298 0.16 -40.95 2.62
CA LYS A 298 -0.06 -41.54 3.95
C LYS A 298 -1.10 -42.67 3.93
N SER A 299 -2.17 -42.56 3.14
CA SER A 299 -3.14 -43.66 3.01
C SER A 299 -2.56 -44.87 2.30
N SER A 300 -1.67 -44.70 1.31
CA SER A 300 -1.02 -45.84 0.67
C SER A 300 0.00 -46.52 1.59
N ASP A 301 0.69 -45.74 2.44
CA ASP A 301 1.62 -46.29 3.43
C ASP A 301 0.84 -47.09 4.50
N ASP A 302 -0.26 -46.52 5.03
CA ASP A 302 -1.13 -47.20 6.01
C ASP A 302 -1.78 -48.49 5.42
N GLU A 303 -2.25 -48.48 4.16
CA GLU A 303 -2.79 -49.69 3.49
C GLU A 303 -1.69 -50.76 3.29
N SER A 304 -0.45 -50.35 2.97
CA SER A 304 0.65 -51.30 2.80
C SER A 304 1.12 -51.95 4.11
N GLU A 305 1.07 -51.21 5.23
CA GLU A 305 1.37 -51.75 6.56
C GLU A 305 0.29 -52.74 7.02
N GLU A 306 -1.00 -52.45 6.78
CA GLU A 306 -2.10 -53.37 7.10
C GLU A 306 -2.05 -54.67 6.28
N ASP A 307 -1.72 -54.59 4.99
CA ASP A 307 -1.54 -55.77 4.12
C ASP A 307 -0.35 -56.64 4.54
N GLU A 308 0.74 -56.03 5.03
CA GLU A 308 1.93 -56.73 5.50
C GLU A 308 1.67 -57.43 6.86
N GLU A 309 0.96 -56.78 7.78
CA GLU A 309 0.54 -57.34 9.08
C GLU A 309 -0.47 -58.49 8.91
N ALA A 310 -1.40 -58.37 7.95
CA ALA A 310 -2.33 -59.45 7.60
C ALA A 310 -1.63 -60.67 6.99
N ALA A 311 -0.57 -60.46 6.20
CA ALA A 311 0.22 -61.53 5.59
C ALA A 311 1.12 -62.27 6.60
N GLU A 312 1.62 -61.58 7.63
CA GLU A 312 2.36 -62.23 8.73
C GLU A 312 1.44 -63.05 9.63
N THR A 313 0.22 -62.57 9.90
CA THR A 313 -0.76 -63.26 10.75
C THR A 313 -1.25 -64.58 10.13
N GLN A 314 -1.25 -64.72 8.80
CA GLN A 314 -1.59 -65.97 8.11
C GLN A 314 -0.45 -67.01 8.06
N LYS A 315 0.78 -66.65 8.43
CA LYS A 315 1.95 -67.54 8.41
C LYS A 315 2.34 -68.11 9.79
N GLY A 316 1.68 -67.67 10.88
CA GLY A 316 1.83 -68.21 12.23
C GLY A 316 0.78 -69.26 12.57
#